data_AF-A0A524J3H5-F1
#
_entry.id   AF-A0A524J3H5-F1
#
_cell.length_a   1.000
_cell.length_b   1.000
_cell.length_c   1.000
_cell.angle_alpha   90.00
_cell.angle_beta   90.00
_cell.angle_gamma   90.00
#
_symmetry.space_group_name_H-M   'P 1'
#
loop_
_entity.id
_entity.type
_entity.pdbx_description
1 polymer ?
#
loop_
_entity_poly.entity_id
_entity_poly.type
_entity_poly.pdbx_seq_one_letter_code
_entity_poly.pdbx_strand_id
1 'polypeptide(L)' 'LGADRVCFGSDAPFRNPYVIKAMYNAFMDDQLTEDEQALVMGGNIARLFGLDNHR' A
#
# COMPACT_ATOMS: atom_id res chain seq x y z
N LEU A 1 5.16 -13.12 1.63
CA LEU A 1 4.34 -13.10 0.41
C LEU A 1 5.00 -12.35 -0.74
N GLY A 2 5.96 -11.45 -0.46
CA GLY A 2 6.54 -10.54 -1.46
C GLY A 2 5.76 -9.23 -1.48
N ALA A 3 6.45 -8.11 -1.72
CA ALA A 3 5.81 -6.80 -1.79
C ALA A 3 4.78 -6.72 -2.93
N ASP A 4 4.88 -7.57 -3.96
CA ASP A 4 3.97 -7.70 -5.11
C ASP A 4 2.64 -8.40 -4.79
N ARG A 5 2.46 -8.92 -3.57
CA ARG A 5 1.25 -9.68 -3.16
C ARG A 5 0.58 -9.14 -1.90
N VAL A 6 0.97 -7.96 -1.44
CA VAL A 6 0.43 -7.32 -0.24
C VAL A 6 -0.14 -5.94 -0.60
N CYS A 7 -1.31 -5.60 -0.09
CA CYS A 7 -1.94 -4.29 -0.30
C CYS A 7 -2.15 -3.58 1.04
N PHE A 8 -2.00 -2.26 1.05
CA PHE A 8 -2.42 -1.41 2.16
C PHE A 8 -3.95 -1.44 2.32
N GLY A 9 -4.40 -1.58 3.57
CA GLY A 9 -5.81 -1.46 3.96
C GLY A 9 -5.93 -0.66 5.24
N SER A 10 -6.80 0.36 5.25
CA SER A 10 -6.96 1.27 6.38
C SER A 10 -7.91 0.76 7.45
N ASP A 11 -8.85 -0.15 7.12
CA ASP A 11 -9.95 -0.56 7.98
C ASP A 11 -10.87 0.62 8.41
N ALA A 12 -11.06 1.57 7.50
CA ALA A 12 -12.05 2.63 7.69
C ALA A 12 -13.48 2.05 7.58
N PRO A 13 -14.44 2.51 8.42
CA PRO A 13 -14.35 3.66 9.34
C PRO A 13 -13.88 3.31 10.77
N PHE A 14 -13.53 2.06 11.06
CA PHE A 14 -13.15 1.62 12.41
C PHE A 14 -11.78 2.14 12.85
N ARG A 15 -10.88 2.45 11.90
CA ARG A 15 -9.60 3.10 12.14
C ARG A 15 -9.47 4.38 11.31
N ASN A 16 -8.77 5.37 11.87
CA ASN A 16 -8.48 6.62 11.16
C ASN A 16 -7.47 6.36 10.02
N PRO A 17 -7.85 6.55 8.74
CA PRO A 17 -6.99 6.23 7.61
C PRO A 17 -5.63 6.95 7.63
N TYR A 18 -5.58 8.19 8.13
CA TYR A 18 -4.35 8.97 8.19
C TYR A 18 -3.36 8.39 9.20
N VAL A 19 -3.86 7.94 10.35
CA VAL A 19 -3.04 7.29 11.38
C VAL A 19 -2.49 5.97 10.84
N ILE A 20 -3.32 5.17 10.19
CA ILE A 20 -2.90 3.86 9.66
C ILE A 20 -1.89 4.03 8.53
N LYS A 21 -2.12 4.99 7.63
CA LYS A 21 -1.14 5.35 6.59
C LYS A 21 0.20 5.76 7.19
N ALA A 22 0.19 6.67 8.19
CA ALA A 22 1.43 7.13 8.82
C ALA A 22 2.19 6.00 9.52
N MET A 23 1.47 5.12 10.24
CA MET A 23 2.03 3.94 10.89
C MET A 23 2.71 3.00 9.88
N TYR A 24 2.05 2.67 8.77
CA TYR A 24 2.63 1.77 7.77
C TYR A 24 3.79 2.43 7.00
N ASN A 25 3.72 3.73 6.70
CA ASN A 25 4.86 4.45 6.13
C ASN A 25 6.09 4.35 7.04
N ALA A 26 5.94 4.64 8.34
CA ALA A 26 7.04 4.55 9.29
C ALA A 26 7.55 3.11 9.48
N PHE A 27 6.66 2.12 9.44
CA PHE A 27 7.03 0.71 9.55
C PHE A 27 7.82 0.18 8.36
N MET A 28 7.59 0.72 7.16
CA MET A 28 8.24 0.23 5.93
C MET A 28 9.55 0.94 5.58
N ASP A 29 9.84 2.09 6.18
CA ASP A 29 10.92 3.00 5.80
C ASP A 29 12.30 2.33 5.69
N ASP A 30 12.60 1.38 6.59
CA ASP A 30 13.85 0.60 6.60
C ASP A 30 13.67 -0.87 6.18
N GLN A 31 12.44 -1.30 5.89
CA GLN A 31 12.10 -2.68 5.56
C GLN A 31 11.91 -2.91 4.05
N LEU A 32 11.50 -1.87 3.32
CA LEU A 32 11.15 -1.94 1.91
C LEU A 32 11.81 -0.80 1.12
N THR A 33 12.24 -1.12 -0.09
CA THR A 33 12.64 -0.09 -1.07
C THR A 33 11.45 0.79 -1.45
N GLU A 34 11.71 1.97 -2.01
CA GLU A 34 10.66 2.90 -2.47
C GLU A 34 9.72 2.23 -3.49
N ASP A 35 10.25 1.42 -4.40
CA ASP A 35 9.47 0.68 -5.40
C ASP A 35 8.54 -0.36 -4.75
N GLU A 36 9.04 -1.08 -3.73
CA GLU A 36 8.23 -2.03 -2.97
C GLU A 36 7.14 -1.34 -2.14
N GLN A 37 7.44 -0.19 -1.55
CA GLN A 37 6.44 0.63 -0.85
C GLN A 37 5.36 1.11 -1.82
N ALA A 38 5.72 1.53 -3.03
CA ALA A 38 4.78 1.94 -4.06
C ALA A 38 3.85 0.79 -4.49
N LEU A 39 4.38 -0.44 -4.59
CA LEU A 39 3.57 -1.64 -4.82
C LEU A 39 2.54 -1.85 -3.71
N VAL A 40 2.98 -1.85 -2.44
CA VAL A 40 2.12 -2.11 -1.28
C VAL A 40 1.05 -1.03 -1.11
N MET A 41 1.43 0.24 -1.24
CA MET A 41 0.57 1.38 -0.92
C MET A 41 -0.45 1.72 -2.03
N GLY A 42 -0.28 1.18 -3.24
CA GLY A 42 -1.25 1.44 -4.32
C GLY A 42 -1.06 0.63 -5.60
N GLY A 43 0.18 0.27 -5.96
CA GLY A 43 0.46 -0.43 -7.22
C GLY A 43 -0.27 -1.78 -7.32
N ASN A 44 -0.27 -2.57 -6.26
CA ASN A 44 -0.91 -3.89 -6.26
C ASN A 44 -2.43 -3.80 -6.33
N ILE A 45 -3.05 -2.86 -5.62
CA ILE A 45 -4.50 -2.71 -5.66
C ILE A 45 -4.96 -2.18 -7.03
N ALA A 46 -4.16 -1.28 -7.64
CA ALA A 46 -4.40 -0.80 -9.00
C ALA A 46 -4.32 -1.95 -10.02
N ARG A 47 -3.24 -2.74 -10.00
CA ARG A 47 -3.07 -3.92 -10.87
C ARG A 47 -4.16 -4.97 -10.66
N LEU A 48 -4.54 -5.24 -9.41
CA LEU A 48 -5.58 -6.22 -9.08
C LEU A 48 -6.95 -5.84 -9.65
N PHE A 49 -7.27 -4.54 -9.66
CA PHE A 49 -8.53 -4.03 -10.20
C PHE A 49 -8.43 -3.48 -11.64
N GLY A 50 -7.27 -3.59 -12.29
CA GLY A 50 -7.03 -3.12 -13.65
C GLY A 50 -7.09 -1.59 -13.83
N LEU A 51 -6.80 -0.83 -12.77
CA LEU A 51 -6.85 0.65 -12.75
C LEU A 51 -5.60 1.31 -13.36
N ASP A 52 -4.57 0.52 -13.64
CA ASP A 52 -3.33 0.90 -14.32
C ASP A 52 -3.49 1.07 -15.84
N ASN A 53 -4.63 0.64 -16.41
CA ASN A 53 -4.93 0.69 -17.86
C ASN A 53 -5.54 2.02 -18.35
N HIS A 54 -5.44 3.09 -17.57
CA HIS A 54 -5.87 4.43 -17.98
C HIS A 54 -4.66 5.30 -18.34
N ARG A 55 -4.01 4.98 -19.46
CA ARG A 55 -3.16 5.88 -20.24
C ARG A 55 -3.40 5.67 -21.72
#